data_AF-A0A661MLK7-F1
#
_entry.id   AF-A0A661MLK7-F1
#
_cell.length_a   1.000
_cell.length_b   1.000
_cell.length_c   1.000
_cell.angle_alpha   90.00
_cell.angle_beta   90.00
_cell.angle_gamma   90.00
#
_symmetry.space_group_name_H-M   'P 1'
#
loop_
_entity.id
_entity.type
_entity.pdbx_description
1 polymer ?
#
loop_
_entity_poly.entity_id
_entity_poly.type
_entity_poly.pdbx_seq_one_letter_code
_entity_poly.pdbx_strand_id
1 'polypeptide(L)'
;MCGIGENDDDIADSIEVMRSFGADQVRVMNFVRQRGTPMEGNTAPDSVRALMITSVMRLAFPDRLIPAFLDVRGLAGLRPWLDAGANVVTSLVHPGQGLVGVAQNSLDI
;
A
#
# COMPACT_ATOMS: atom_id res chain seq x y z
N MET A 1 -4.50 -5.43 -3.20
CA MET A 1 -3.07 -5.30 -3.53
C MET A 1 -2.99 -4.94 -5.00
N CYS A 2 -2.02 -4.15 -5.45
CA CYS A 2 -1.87 -3.76 -6.86
C CYS A 2 -0.60 -4.37 -7.44
N GLY A 3 -0.64 -4.77 -8.71
CA GLY A 3 0.49 -5.36 -9.42
C GLY A 3 0.59 -6.88 -9.36
N ILE A 4 -0.54 -7.56 -9.21
CA ILE A 4 -0.62 -9.03 -9.11
C ILE A 4 -1.40 -9.68 -10.27
N GLY A 5 -1.73 -8.90 -11.30
CA GLY A 5 -2.48 -9.36 -12.48
C GLY A 5 -3.90 -8.83 -12.56
N GLU A 6 -4.26 -7.89 -11.67
CA GLU A 6 -5.57 -7.25 -11.65
C GLU A 6 -5.74 -6.25 -12.80
N ASN A 7 -6.93 -6.22 -13.39
CA ASN A 7 -7.35 -5.18 -14.33
C ASN A 7 -8.07 -4.02 -13.57
N ASP A 8 -8.59 -3.05 -14.31
CA ASP A 8 -9.26 -1.89 -13.70
C ASP A 8 -10.63 -2.24 -13.10
N ASP A 9 -11.35 -3.20 -13.67
CA ASP A 9 -12.63 -3.70 -13.13
C ASP A 9 -12.41 -4.41 -11.79
N ASP A 10 -11.37 -5.25 -11.68
CA ASP A 10 -10.99 -5.92 -10.43
C ASP A 10 -10.70 -4.91 -9.29
N ILE A 11 -10.08 -3.77 -9.64
CA ILE A 11 -9.80 -2.69 -8.69
C ILE A 11 -11.08 -1.96 -8.30
N ALA A 12 -11.95 -1.62 -9.25
CA ALA A 12 -13.22 -0.97 -8.98
C ALA A 12 -14.12 -1.85 -8.10
N ASP A 13 -14.23 -3.14 -8.42
CA ASP A 13 -14.95 -4.12 -7.62
C ASP A 13 -14.39 -4.23 -6.20
N SER A 14 -13.06 -4.26 -6.06
CA SER A 14 -12.41 -4.27 -4.74
C SER A 14 -12.76 -3.03 -3.90
N ILE A 15 -12.86 -1.85 -4.53
CA ILE A 15 -13.27 -0.61 -3.87
C ILE A 15 -14.73 -0.71 -3.39
N GLU A 16 -15.64 -1.16 -4.24
CA GLU A 16 -17.05 -1.33 -3.83
C GLU A 16 -17.22 -2.37 -2.72
N VAL A 17 -16.45 -3.46 -2.76
CA VAL A 17 -16.44 -4.46 -1.69
C VAL A 17 -15.97 -3.83 -0.37
N MET A 18 -14.87 -3.06 -0.36
CA MET A 18 -14.40 -2.35 0.84
C MET A 18 -15.47 -1.41 1.41
N ARG A 19 -16.24 -0.75 0.53
CA ARG A 19 -17.35 0.12 0.92
C ARG A 19 -18.47 -0.67 1.61
N SER A 20 -18.91 -1.75 0.98
CA SER A 20 -20.00 -2.60 1.52
C SER A 20 -19.63 -3.24 2.85
N PHE A 21 -18.35 -3.56 3.06
CA PHE A 21 -17.84 -4.10 4.32
C PHE A 21 -17.83 -3.05 5.45
N GLY A 22 -17.95 -1.76 5.13
CA GLY A 22 -17.97 -0.68 6.11
C GLY A 22 -16.61 -0.41 6.77
N ALA A 23 -15.50 -0.75 6.11
CA ALA A 23 -14.16 -0.65 6.69
C ALA A 23 -13.77 0.78 7.06
N ASP A 24 -13.35 1.03 8.31
CA ASP A 24 -12.92 2.36 8.77
C ASP A 24 -11.55 2.77 8.23
N GLN A 25 -10.71 1.78 7.92
CA GLN A 25 -9.42 1.94 7.27
C GLN A 25 -9.35 1.08 6.01
N VAL A 26 -9.00 1.71 4.89
CA VAL A 26 -8.87 1.07 3.59
C VAL A 26 -7.49 1.33 3.02
N ARG A 27 -6.90 0.34 2.34
CA ARG A 27 -5.52 0.48 1.85
C ARG A 27 -5.32 -0.16 0.48
N VAL A 28 -4.41 0.41 -0.29
CA VAL A 28 -3.78 -0.21 -1.45
C VAL A 28 -2.27 -0.24 -1.22
N MET A 29 -1.63 -1.33 -1.63
CA MET A 29 -0.18 -1.50 -1.56
C MET A 29 0.31 -2.07 -2.88
N ASN A 30 1.50 -1.63 -3.30
CA ASN A 30 2.21 -2.31 -4.38
C ASN A 30 2.64 -3.70 -3.93
N PHE A 31 2.54 -4.66 -4.84
CA PHE A 31 3.16 -5.96 -4.66
C PHE A 31 4.69 -5.81 -4.55
N VAL A 32 5.25 -6.40 -3.51
CA VAL A 32 6.70 -6.48 -3.30
C VAL A 32 7.08 -7.95 -3.36
N ARG A 33 7.97 -8.28 -4.29
CA ARG A 33 8.46 -9.64 -4.50
C ARG A 33 9.27 -10.07 -3.29
N GLN A 34 9.05 -11.31 -2.87
CA GLN A 34 9.76 -11.90 -1.75
C GLN A 34 10.52 -13.14 -2.21
N ARG A 35 11.80 -13.22 -1.84
CA ARG A 35 12.67 -14.35 -2.18
C ARG A 35 12.10 -15.65 -1.58
N GLY A 36 12.10 -16.72 -2.36
CA GLY A 36 11.59 -18.03 -1.95
C GLY A 36 10.07 -18.17 -2.02
N THR A 37 9.34 -17.15 -2.50
CA THR A 37 7.89 -17.25 -2.72
C THR A 37 7.57 -17.63 -4.16
N PRO A 38 6.40 -18.26 -4.43
CA PRO A 38 6.00 -18.59 -5.81
C PRO A 38 5.98 -17.38 -6.76
N MET A 39 5.82 -16.17 -6.22
CA MET A 39 5.76 -14.92 -6.98
C MET A 39 7.08 -14.15 -7.02
N GLU A 40 8.20 -14.77 -6.63
CA GLU A 40 9.55 -14.15 -6.69
C GLU A 40 9.89 -13.66 -8.10
N GLY A 41 9.51 -14.44 -9.13
CA GLY A 41 9.81 -14.16 -10.53
C GLY A 41 8.89 -13.14 -11.21
N ASN A 42 7.86 -12.63 -10.53
CA ASN A 42 6.90 -11.71 -11.14
C ASN A 42 7.56 -10.36 -11.47
N THR A 43 6.94 -9.59 -12.37
CA THR A 43 7.35 -8.20 -12.64
C THR A 43 6.92 -7.32 -11.47
N ALA A 44 7.83 -6.47 -10.97
CA ALA A 44 7.46 -5.48 -9.96
C ALA A 44 6.54 -4.42 -10.59
N PRO A 45 5.40 -4.08 -9.95
CA PRO A 45 4.49 -3.09 -10.50
C PRO A 45 5.06 -1.67 -10.44
N ASP A 46 4.62 -0.84 -11.39
CA ASP A 46 4.86 0.60 -11.33
C ASP A 46 4.07 1.21 -10.16
N SER A 47 4.80 1.92 -9.30
CA SER A 47 4.24 2.63 -8.16
C SER A 47 3.18 3.67 -8.53
N VAL A 48 3.21 4.23 -9.74
CA VAL A 48 2.23 5.21 -10.20
C VAL A 48 0.81 4.64 -10.14
N ARG A 49 0.62 3.35 -10.49
CA ARG A 49 -0.71 2.71 -10.47
C ARG A 49 -1.30 2.71 -9.05
N ALA A 50 -0.52 2.28 -8.04
CA ALA A 50 -1.01 2.29 -6.67
C ALA A 50 -1.25 3.70 -6.11
N LEU A 51 -0.45 4.69 -6.51
CA LEU A 51 -0.70 6.09 -6.14
C LEU A 51 -2.01 6.60 -6.77
N MET A 52 -2.28 6.30 -8.04
CA MET A 52 -3.56 6.64 -8.68
C MET A 52 -4.74 5.98 -7.97
N ILE A 53 -4.63 4.70 -7.63
CA ILE A 53 -5.67 3.98 -6.87
C ILE A 53 -5.88 4.65 -5.50
N THR A 54 -4.80 5.08 -4.83
CA THR A 54 -4.90 5.82 -3.55
C THR A 54 -5.70 7.11 -3.72
N SER A 55 -5.46 7.87 -4.79
CA SER A 55 -6.23 9.08 -5.10
C SER A 55 -7.70 8.79 -5.35
N VAL A 56 -8.02 7.73 -6.11
CA VAL A 56 -9.40 7.28 -6.34
C VAL A 56 -10.06 6.87 -5.03
N MET A 57 -9.35 6.12 -4.18
CA MET A 57 -9.84 5.72 -2.87
C MET A 57 -10.12 6.92 -1.97
N ARG A 58 -9.30 7.98 -1.98
CA ARG A 58 -9.59 9.21 -1.23
C ARG A 58 -10.88 9.88 -1.72
N LEU A 59 -11.14 9.89 -3.02
CA LEU A 59 -12.39 10.42 -3.57
C LEU A 59 -13.61 9.56 -3.19
N ALA A 60 -13.48 8.24 -3.22
CA ALA A 60 -14.54 7.30 -2.85
C ALA A 60 -14.80 7.25 -1.33
N PHE A 61 -13.77 7.49 -0.52
CA PHE A 61 -13.75 7.33 0.93
C PHE A 61 -13.20 8.59 1.63
N PRO A 62 -13.88 9.74 1.51
CA PRO A 62 -13.35 11.02 2.00
C PRO A 62 -13.11 11.04 3.52
N ASP A 63 -13.88 10.24 4.27
CA ASP A 63 -13.90 10.13 5.73
C ASP A 63 -13.01 9.02 6.29
N ARG A 64 -12.44 8.16 5.44
CA ARG A 64 -11.70 6.96 5.90
C ARG A 64 -10.21 7.21 6.08
N LEU A 65 -9.61 6.35 6.92
CA LEU A 65 -8.17 6.27 7.08
C LEU A 65 -7.56 5.53 5.88
N ILE A 66 -6.58 6.17 5.24
CA ILE A 66 -5.83 5.64 4.10
C ILE A 66 -4.34 5.72 4.44
N PRO A 67 -3.65 4.58 4.59
CA PRO A 67 -2.26 4.56 5.02
C PRO A 67 -1.24 5.02 3.98
N ALA A 68 -0.18 5.68 4.46
CA ALA A 68 1.13 5.81 3.83
C ALA A 68 2.13 4.91 4.59
N PHE A 69 2.97 4.16 3.86
CA PHE A 69 3.74 3.05 4.44
C PHE A 69 5.22 3.41 4.59
N LEU A 70 5.74 3.35 5.82
CA LEU A 70 7.16 3.61 6.07
C LEU A 70 8.07 2.44 5.64
N ASP A 71 7.57 1.20 5.76
CA ASP A 71 8.35 -0.04 5.58
C ASP A 71 8.65 -0.45 4.14
N VAL A 72 8.37 0.43 3.17
CA VAL A 72 8.61 0.17 1.73
C VAL A 72 9.79 0.98 1.20
N ARG A 73 9.89 2.26 1.53
CA ARG A 73 10.96 3.17 1.05
C ARG A 73 11.37 4.20 2.11
N GLY A 74 11.06 3.96 3.38
CA GLY A 74 11.33 4.88 4.48
C GLY A 74 10.63 6.23 4.31
N LEU A 75 11.16 7.26 4.97
CA LEU A 75 10.58 8.60 4.98
C LEU A 75 10.45 9.21 3.58
N ALA A 76 11.44 8.98 2.70
CA ALA A 76 11.42 9.45 1.32
C ALA A 76 10.26 8.82 0.51
N GLY A 77 9.82 7.64 0.92
CA GLY A 77 8.69 6.92 0.34
C GLY A 77 7.32 7.49 0.69
N LEU A 78 7.19 8.25 1.79
CA LEU A 78 5.88 8.66 2.31
C LEU A 78 5.20 9.75 1.48
N ARG A 79 5.98 10.74 1.03
CA ARG A 79 5.42 11.96 0.41
C ARG A 79 4.49 11.67 -0.77
N PRO A 80 4.84 10.82 -1.75
CA PRO A 80 3.92 10.52 -2.86
C PRO A 80 2.57 9.95 -2.42
N TRP A 81 2.52 9.15 -1.35
CA TRP A 81 1.26 8.60 -0.84
C TRP A 81 0.41 9.66 -0.15
N LEU A 82 1.04 10.53 0.65
CA LEU A 82 0.35 11.65 1.29
C LEU A 82 -0.21 12.61 0.24
N ASP A 83 0.58 12.93 -0.79
CA ASP A 83 0.16 13.77 -1.92
C ASP A 83 -0.98 13.11 -2.72
N ALA A 84 -1.02 11.77 -2.78
CA ALA A 84 -2.11 10.99 -3.37
C ALA A 84 -3.35 10.84 -2.45
N GLY A 85 -3.35 11.42 -1.26
CA GLY A 85 -4.53 11.45 -0.36
C GLY A 85 -4.51 10.46 0.79
N ALA A 86 -3.40 9.77 1.05
CA ALA A 86 -3.20 9.08 2.33
C ALA A 86 -3.21 10.08 3.50
N ASN A 87 -3.73 9.67 4.66
CA ASN A 87 -3.89 10.55 5.83
C ASN A 87 -3.43 9.93 7.16
N VAL A 88 -2.84 8.74 7.14
CA VAL A 88 -2.21 8.11 8.32
C VAL A 88 -0.89 7.45 7.93
N VAL A 89 0.15 7.61 8.74
CA VAL A 89 1.43 6.90 8.51
C VAL A 89 1.42 5.60 9.31
N THR A 90 1.76 4.50 8.66
CA THR A 90 1.81 3.16 9.28
C THR A 90 3.17 2.49 9.07
N SER A 91 3.32 1.29 9.64
CA SER A 91 4.55 0.51 9.60
C SER A 91 5.72 1.21 10.31
N LEU A 92 5.41 1.93 11.40
CA LEU A 92 6.43 2.47 12.30
C LEU A 92 7.07 1.31 13.06
N VAL A 93 8.40 1.22 13.00
CA VAL A 93 9.19 0.21 13.71
C VAL A 93 9.91 0.89 14.87
N HIS A 94 9.91 0.28 16.04
CA HIS A 94 10.63 0.84 17.18
C HIS A 94 12.13 0.53 17.05
N PRO A 95 13.01 1.54 17.15
CA PRO A 95 14.45 1.30 16.99
C PRO A 95 15.00 0.39 18.08
N GLY A 96 16.00 -0.41 17.74
CA GLY A 96 16.76 -1.23 18.69
C GLY A 96 16.08 -2.49 19.22
N GLN A 97 14.92 -2.88 18.66
CA GLN A 97 14.19 -4.10 19.08
C GLN A 97 14.32 -5.28 18.11
N GLY A 98 15.07 -5.13 17.01
CA GLY A 98 15.21 -6.18 16.00
C GLY A 98 13.91 -6.51 15.26
N LEU A 99 12.90 -5.64 15.37
CA LEU A 99 11.65 -5.73 14.61
C LEU A 99 11.88 -5.26 13.17
N VAL A 100 11.16 -5.84 12.21
CA VAL A 100 11.35 -5.57 10.78
C VAL A 100 10.02 -5.40 10.06
N GLY A 101 10.05 -4.64 8.96
CA GLY A 101 8.91 -4.43 8.07
C GLY A 101 8.49 -5.70 7.33
N VAL A 102 7.26 -5.70 6.80
CA VAL A 102 6.75 -6.84 6.01
C VAL A 102 7.23 -6.74 4.57
N ALA A 103 7.19 -5.53 3.99
CA ALA A 103 7.58 -5.32 2.61
C ALA A 103 9.10 -5.38 2.43
N GLN A 104 9.86 -4.73 3.30
CA GLN A 104 11.32 -4.84 3.37
C GLN A 104 11.76 -5.22 4.77
N ASN A 105 12.18 -6.47 4.94
CA ASN A 105 12.68 -6.97 6.22
C ASN A 105 14.11 -6.51 6.55
N SER A 106 14.77 -5.83 5.61
CA SER A 106 16.15 -5.34 5.74
C SER A 106 16.26 -3.81 5.76
N LEU A 107 15.13 -3.10 5.65
CA LEU A 107 15.12 -1.65 5.73
C LEU A 107 15.20 -1.25 7.20
N ASP A 108 16.29 -0.59 7.59
CA ASP A 108 16.49 -0.03 8.92
C ASP A 108 15.77 1.33 8.98
N ILE A 109 14.60 1.36 9.63
CA ILE A 109 13.69 2.52 9.77
C ILE A 109 13.28 2.71 11.23
#